data_AF-A0A379FTF0-F1
#
_entry.id   AF-A0A379FTF0-F1
#
_cell.length_a   1.000
_cell.length_b   1.000
_cell.length_c   1.000
_cell.angle_alpha   90.00
_cell.angle_beta   90.00
_cell.angle_gamma   90.00
#
_symmetry.space_group_name_H-M   'P 1'
#
loop_
_entity.id
_entity.type
_entity.pdbx_description
1 polymer ?
#
loop_
_entity_poly.entity_id
_entity_poly.type
_entity_poly.pdbx_seq_one_letter_code
_entity_poly.pdbx_strand_id
1 'polypeptide(L)'
;MKRGKSGKSDTIDVESAAHATFSRIRIVTPKARSDMIEALRVFKVCRKMTVVTLRIALQIIQKNIVSAPDELCEHIRYLTRMQLFRTLAVWRPDVTVYHNIQDAYCIALKSLARRYLSYTMKYLIWMS
;
A
#
# COMPACT_ATOMS: atom_id res chain seq x y z
N MET A 1 8.11 56.73 13.44
CA MET A 1 8.19 56.54 11.97
C MET A 1 9.16 55.43 11.64
N LYS A 2 8.68 54.30 11.10
CA LYS A 2 9.40 53.46 10.10
C LYS A 2 8.40 52.46 9.50
N ARG A 3 8.30 52.54 8.17
CA ARG A 3 7.46 51.73 7.27
C ARG A 3 8.15 50.39 7.00
N GLY A 4 7.38 49.31 6.84
CA GLY A 4 7.93 48.00 6.47
C GLY A 4 6.89 46.95 6.09
N LYS A 5 6.40 47.03 4.86
CA LYS A 5 5.98 45.95 3.92
C LYS A 5 5.42 44.64 4.49
N SER A 6 4.15 44.34 4.16
CA SER A 6 3.73 43.05 3.60
C SER A 6 2.31 43.24 3.04
N GLY A 7 2.04 43.13 1.76
CA GLY A 7 2.35 41.95 0.96
C GLY A 7 1.24 40.93 1.13
N LYS A 8 0.03 41.26 0.66
CA LYS A 8 -0.91 40.33 0.02
C LYS A 8 -1.13 39.02 0.81
N SER A 9 -1.91 39.10 1.89
CA SER A 9 -2.35 37.93 2.67
C SER A 9 -3.88 37.81 2.74
N ASP A 10 -4.60 38.34 1.74
CA ASP A 10 -6.06 38.37 1.72
C ASP A 10 -6.71 37.07 1.19
N THR A 11 -5.92 36.02 0.93
CA THR A 11 -6.44 34.74 0.43
C THR A 11 -6.50 33.66 1.50
N ILE A 12 -5.69 33.75 2.56
CA ILE A 12 -5.64 32.72 3.62
C ILE A 12 -6.70 32.97 4.71
N ASP A 13 -7.15 34.22 4.87
CA ASP A 13 -8.14 34.56 5.90
C ASP A 13 -9.58 34.20 5.51
N VAL A 14 -9.87 33.99 4.21
CA VAL A 14 -11.21 33.55 3.78
C VAL A 14 -11.46 32.09 4.16
N GLU A 15 -10.45 31.22 4.00
CA GLU A 15 -10.58 29.80 4.35
C GLU A 15 -10.65 29.60 5.87
N SER A 16 -9.84 30.32 6.63
CA SER A 16 -9.88 30.27 8.10
C SER A 16 -11.16 30.89 8.66
N ALA A 17 -11.66 31.99 8.08
CA ALA A 17 -12.95 32.56 8.44
C ALA A 17 -14.12 31.65 8.04
N ALA A 18 -14.05 30.98 6.88
CA ALA A 18 -15.05 30.00 6.46
C ALA A 18 -15.08 28.78 7.40
N HIS A 19 -13.91 28.27 7.82
CA HIS A 19 -13.80 27.20 8.80
C HIS A 19 -14.28 27.61 10.20
N ALA A 20 -13.97 28.83 10.65
CA ALA A 20 -14.44 29.36 11.92
C ALA A 20 -15.96 29.60 11.93
N THR A 21 -16.53 30.04 10.80
CA THR A 21 -17.98 30.24 10.65
C THR A 21 -18.73 28.91 10.56
N PHE A 22 -18.14 27.90 9.88
CA PHE A 22 -18.68 26.53 9.82
C PHE A 22 -18.76 25.87 11.21
N SER A 23 -17.87 26.23 12.13
CA SER A 23 -17.89 25.72 13.51
C SER A 23 -19.03 26.28 14.38
N ARG A 24 -19.58 27.45 14.03
CA ARG A 24 -20.66 28.14 14.78
C ARG A 24 -22.06 27.93 14.22
N ILE A 25 -22.20 27.40 13.00
CA ILE A 25 -23.50 26.97 12.47
C ILE A 25 -23.72 25.50 12.83
N ARG A 26 -23.86 25.23 14.13
CA ARG A 26 -24.51 24.00 14.62
C ARG A 26 -26.02 24.12 14.39
N ILE A 27 -26.43 24.09 13.13
CA ILE A 27 -27.81 23.83 12.75
C ILE A 27 -27.84 22.39 12.24
N VAL A 28 -28.26 21.52 13.15
CA VAL A 28 -28.74 20.15 12.99
C VAL A 28 -28.79 19.66 11.53
N THR A 29 -27.76 18.93 11.11
CA THR A 29 -27.83 17.93 10.04
C THR A 29 -26.98 16.73 10.46
N PRO A 30 -27.45 15.50 10.18
CA PRO A 30 -27.24 14.35 11.05
C PRO A 30 -25.78 13.89 11.05
N LYS A 31 -25.29 13.52 12.23
CA LYS A 31 -23.96 12.95 12.54
C LYS A 31 -23.49 11.90 11.50
N ALA A 32 -24.44 11.17 10.92
CA ALA A 32 -24.25 10.21 9.82
C ALA A 32 -23.47 10.74 8.59
N ARG A 33 -23.67 12.00 8.15
CA ARG A 33 -22.94 12.54 6.98
C ARG A 33 -21.47 12.80 7.30
N SER A 34 -21.17 13.24 8.52
CA SER A 34 -19.79 13.41 9.01
C SER A 34 -19.11 12.04 9.19
N ASP A 35 -19.82 11.07 9.76
CA ASP A 35 -19.31 9.72 9.97
C ASP A 35 -19.01 9.01 8.64
N MET A 36 -19.82 9.23 7.60
CA MET A 36 -19.58 8.69 6.25
C MET A 36 -18.34 9.30 5.58
N ILE A 37 -18.10 10.61 5.77
CA ILE A 37 -16.89 11.29 5.26
C ILE A 37 -15.64 10.73 5.96
N GLU A 38 -15.70 10.51 7.28
CA GLU A 38 -14.59 9.94 8.03
C GLU A 38 -14.35 8.48 7.67
N ALA A 39 -15.42 7.68 7.50
CA ALA A 39 -15.30 6.31 6.99
C ALA A 39 -14.61 6.26 5.62
N LEU A 40 -15.00 7.15 4.69
CA LEU A 40 -14.35 7.26 3.38
C LEU A 40 -12.87 7.65 3.51
N ARG A 41 -12.51 8.52 4.48
CA ARG A 41 -11.12 8.89 4.75
C ARG A 41 -10.30 7.69 5.22
N VAL A 42 -10.83 6.91 6.16
CA VAL A 42 -10.21 5.67 6.64
C VAL A 42 -9.99 4.70 5.48
N PHE A 43 -11.00 4.46 4.64
CA PHE A 43 -10.85 3.58 3.47
C PHE A 43 -9.80 4.08 2.48
N LYS A 44 -9.71 5.39 2.23
CA LYS A 44 -8.66 5.98 1.36
C LYS A 44 -7.26 5.74 1.94
N VAL A 45 -7.09 5.87 3.25
CA VAL A 45 -5.82 5.58 3.92
C VAL A 45 -5.48 4.10 3.81
N CYS A 46 -6.42 3.19 4.11
CA CYS A 46 -6.21 1.74 3.97
C CYS A 46 -5.84 1.35 2.53
N ARG A 47 -6.50 1.94 1.54
CA ARG A 47 -6.19 1.76 0.11
C ARG A 47 -4.76 2.20 -0.20
N LYS A 48 -4.37 3.40 0.23
CA LYS A 48 -3.01 3.93 0.04
C LYS A 48 -1.95 3.03 0.70
N MET A 49 -2.19 2.59 1.94
CA MET A 49 -1.28 1.67 2.64
C MET A 49 -1.13 0.35 1.89
N THR A 50 -2.24 -0.21 1.39
CA THR A 50 -2.22 -1.46 0.61
C THR A 50 -1.36 -1.33 -0.65
N VAL A 51 -1.48 -0.21 -1.38
CA VAL A 51 -0.63 0.06 -2.56
C VAL A 51 0.85 0.16 -2.19
N VAL A 52 1.17 0.84 -1.09
CA VAL A 52 2.55 0.95 -0.60
C VAL A 52 3.10 -0.41 -0.19
N THR A 53 2.37 -1.21 0.58
CA THR A 53 2.75 -2.56 0.99
C THR A 53 2.97 -3.47 -0.23
N LEU A 54 2.10 -3.40 -1.23
CA LEU A 54 2.25 -4.13 -2.49
C LEU A 54 3.55 -3.74 -3.23
N ARG A 55 3.87 -2.44 -3.28
CA ARG A 55 5.11 -1.94 -3.89
C ARG A 55 6.34 -2.44 -3.14
N ILE A 56 6.32 -2.42 -1.81
CA ILE A 56 7.42 -2.92 -0.98
C ILE A 56 7.59 -4.43 -1.17
N ALA A 57 6.50 -5.21 -1.17
CA ALA A 57 6.55 -6.64 -1.40
C ALA A 57 7.18 -6.99 -2.77
N LEU A 58 6.81 -6.25 -3.83
CA LEU A 58 7.42 -6.36 -5.16
C LEU A 58 8.94 -6.11 -5.11
N GLN A 59 9.36 -5.04 -4.44
CA GLN A 59 10.78 -4.70 -4.33
C GLN A 59 11.57 -5.75 -3.55
N ILE A 60 11.02 -6.25 -2.43
CA ILE A 60 11.66 -7.30 -1.64
C ILE A 60 11.82 -8.58 -2.46
N ILE A 61 10.81 -8.99 -3.21
CA ILE A 61 10.89 -10.17 -4.07
C ILE A 61 11.96 -9.99 -5.14
N GLN A 62 11.96 -8.85 -5.85
CA GLN A 62 12.97 -8.59 -6.88
C GLN A 62 14.39 -8.63 -6.30
N LYS A 63 14.61 -8.01 -5.13
CA LYS A 63 15.91 -8.05 -4.44
C LYS A 63 16.30 -9.48 -4.06
N ASN A 64 15.38 -10.25 -3.50
CA ASN A 64 15.64 -11.65 -3.14
C ASN A 64 15.95 -12.51 -4.36
N ILE A 65 15.29 -12.28 -5.50
CA ILE A 65 15.59 -12.99 -6.75
C ILE A 65 17.01 -12.68 -7.23
N VAL A 66 17.45 -11.41 -7.16
CA VAL A 66 18.82 -11.04 -7.56
C VAL A 66 19.88 -11.67 -6.64
N SER A 67 19.56 -11.89 -5.37
CA SER A 67 20.46 -12.51 -4.39
C SER A 67 20.32 -14.04 -4.29
N ALA A 68 19.35 -14.63 -4.99
CA ALA A 68 19.10 -16.06 -4.93
C ALA A 68 20.17 -16.84 -5.73
N PRO A 69 20.41 -18.11 -5.39
CA PRO A 69 21.32 -18.96 -6.16
C PRO A 69 20.88 -19.10 -7.63
N ASP A 70 21.82 -19.30 -8.53
CA ASP A 70 21.57 -19.34 -9.98
C ASP A 70 20.56 -20.42 -10.38
N GLU A 71 20.63 -21.60 -9.76
CA GLU A 71 19.68 -22.71 -9.94
C GLU A 71 18.22 -22.26 -9.72
N LEU A 72 17.98 -21.41 -8.73
CA LEU A 72 16.65 -20.89 -8.44
C LEU A 72 16.24 -19.82 -9.46
N CYS A 73 17.20 -18.99 -9.87
CA CYS A 73 16.97 -17.90 -10.81
C CYS A 73 16.60 -18.41 -12.21
N GLU A 74 17.21 -19.49 -12.70
CA GLU A 74 16.93 -20.04 -14.03
C GLU A 74 15.44 -20.38 -14.22
N HIS A 75 14.82 -20.94 -13.19
CA HIS A 75 13.41 -21.36 -13.22
C HIS A 75 12.42 -20.19 -13.28
N ILE A 76 12.83 -18.98 -12.90
CA ILE A 76 11.92 -17.84 -12.72
C ILE A 76 12.26 -16.63 -13.58
N ARG A 77 13.47 -16.58 -14.17
CA ARG A 77 13.98 -15.43 -14.95
C ARG A 77 13.10 -15.06 -16.15
N TYR A 78 12.46 -16.04 -16.77
CA TYR A 78 11.65 -15.86 -17.98
C TYR A 78 10.17 -15.63 -17.71
N LEU A 79 9.74 -15.70 -16.44
CA LEU A 79 8.33 -15.58 -16.10
C LEU A 79 7.90 -14.12 -16.06
N THR A 80 6.74 -13.82 -16.66
CA THR A 80 6.10 -12.51 -16.46
C THR A 80 5.74 -12.33 -14.99
N ARG A 81 5.58 -11.07 -14.54
CA ARG A 81 5.29 -10.76 -13.13
C ARG A 81 4.15 -11.61 -12.55
N MET A 82 3.01 -11.73 -13.25
CA MET A 82 1.87 -12.49 -12.74
C MET A 82 2.11 -14.01 -12.75
N GLN A 83 2.83 -14.52 -13.75
CA GLN A 83 3.23 -15.93 -13.78
C GLN A 83 4.20 -16.24 -12.65
N LEU A 84 5.21 -15.40 -12.45
CA LEU A 84 6.16 -15.47 -11.34
C LEU A 84 5.43 -15.60 -10.00
N PHE A 85 4.50 -14.68 -9.71
CA PHE A 85 3.74 -14.70 -8.46
C PHE A 85 2.91 -15.97 -8.26
N ARG A 86 2.25 -16.45 -9.33
CA ARG A 86 1.47 -17.68 -9.28
C ARG A 86 2.35 -18.90 -9.06
N THR A 87 3.47 -19.00 -9.77
CA THR A 87 4.44 -20.08 -9.63
C THR A 87 5.03 -20.13 -8.22
N LEU A 88 5.52 -19.00 -7.72
CA LEU A 88 6.08 -18.89 -6.36
C LEU A 88 5.05 -19.25 -5.28
N ALA A 89 3.78 -18.89 -5.45
CA ALA A 89 2.73 -19.17 -4.46
C ALA A 89 2.41 -20.67 -4.30
N VAL A 90 2.71 -21.48 -5.33
CA VAL A 90 2.42 -22.92 -5.42
C VAL A 90 3.61 -23.78 -5.02
N TRP A 91 4.82 -23.23 -4.93
CA TRP A 91 6.03 -23.96 -4.49
C TRP A 91 5.79 -24.74 -3.19
N ARG A 92 6.34 -25.96 -3.12
CA ARG A 92 6.29 -26.85 -1.96
C ARG A 92 7.71 -27.09 -1.43
N PRO A 93 8.33 -26.08 -0.80
CA PRO A 93 9.61 -26.29 -0.13
C PRO A 93 9.44 -27.27 1.03
N ASP A 94 10.44 -28.12 1.25
CA ASP A 94 10.45 -29.01 2.39
C ASP A 94 10.86 -28.22 3.63
N VAL A 95 9.87 -27.90 4.47
CA VAL A 95 10.07 -27.15 5.72
C VAL A 95 10.80 -27.96 6.79
N THR A 96 11.07 -29.25 6.58
CA THR A 96 11.82 -30.06 7.54
C THR A 96 13.33 -29.97 7.34
N VAL A 97 13.78 -29.48 6.17
CA VAL A 97 15.18 -29.34 5.78
C VAL A 97 15.63 -27.88 5.91
N TYR A 98 15.69 -27.37 7.15
CA TYR A 98 16.14 -25.99 7.42
C TYR A 98 17.62 -25.72 7.07
N HIS A 99 18.39 -26.76 6.74
CA HIS A 99 19.82 -26.65 6.42
C HIS A 99 20.10 -26.25 4.96
N ASN A 100 19.08 -26.21 4.10
CA ASN A 100 19.25 -25.82 2.70
C ASN A 100 18.85 -24.35 2.48
N ILE A 101 19.81 -23.55 2.02
CA ILE A 101 19.58 -22.14 1.70
C ILE A 101 18.50 -21.94 0.62
N GLN A 102 18.36 -22.91 -0.30
CA GLN A 102 17.32 -22.90 -1.34
C GLN A 102 15.92 -22.94 -0.75
N ASP A 103 15.70 -23.77 0.28
CA ASP A 103 14.40 -23.92 0.93
C ASP A 103 14.03 -22.65 1.70
N ALA A 104 14.99 -21.99 2.33
CA ALA A 104 14.79 -20.70 2.98
C ALA A 104 14.32 -19.61 1.99
N TYR A 105 14.98 -19.50 0.83
CA TYR A 105 14.54 -18.61 -0.25
C TYR A 105 13.14 -18.97 -0.76
N CYS A 106 12.87 -20.25 -0.99
CA CYS A 106 11.55 -20.72 -1.44
C CYS A 106 10.43 -20.38 -0.46
N ILE A 107 10.64 -20.57 0.84
CA ILE A 107 9.66 -20.25 1.89
C ILE A 107 9.39 -18.74 1.93
N ALA A 108 10.45 -17.92 1.89
CA ALA A 108 10.33 -16.47 1.92
C ALA A 108 9.57 -15.93 0.68
N LEU A 109 9.99 -16.36 -0.52
CA LEU A 109 9.39 -15.95 -1.78
C LEU A 109 7.93 -16.39 -1.89
N LYS A 110 7.60 -17.63 -1.48
CA LYS A 110 6.22 -18.13 -1.42
C LYS A 110 5.34 -17.29 -0.53
N SER A 111 5.82 -16.93 0.66
CA SER A 111 5.06 -16.14 1.63
C SER A 111 4.76 -14.74 1.10
N LEU A 112 5.75 -14.10 0.47
CA LEU A 112 5.58 -12.78 -0.16
C LEU A 112 4.64 -12.86 -1.37
N ALA A 113 4.74 -13.91 -2.18
CA ALA A 113 3.90 -14.10 -3.36
C ALA A 113 2.43 -14.30 -3.02
N ARG A 114 2.13 -15.12 -2.00
CA ARG A 114 0.75 -15.31 -1.50
C ARG A 114 0.14 -14.02 -0.97
N ARG A 115 0.94 -13.23 -0.24
CA ARG A 115 0.51 -11.93 0.28
C ARG A 115 0.19 -10.96 -0.85
N TYR A 116 1.03 -10.91 -1.89
CA TYR A 116 0.77 -10.11 -3.09
C TYR A 116 -0.57 -10.49 -3.76
N LEU A 117 -0.77 -11.78 -4.05
CA LEU A 117 -1.99 -12.28 -4.69
C LEU A 117 -3.25 -12.00 -3.86
N SER A 118 -3.18 -12.20 -2.54
CA SER A 118 -4.30 -11.89 -1.62
C SER A 118 -4.69 -10.41 -1.68
N TYR A 119 -3.72 -9.50 -1.77
CA TYR A 119 -4.01 -8.08 -1.84
C TYR A 119 -4.54 -7.68 -3.22
N THR A 120 -3.99 -8.20 -4.32
CA THR A 120 -4.50 -7.92 -5.67
C THR A 120 -5.95 -8.37 -5.85
N MET A 121 -6.28 -9.58 -5.37
CA MET A 121 -7.63 -10.13 -5.46
C MET A 121 -8.63 -9.34 -4.61
N LYS A 122 -8.25 -8.98 -3.37
CA LYS A 122 -9.07 -8.10 -2.53
C LYS A 122 -9.27 -6.73 -3.16
N TYR A 123 -8.23 -6.14 -3.77
CA TYR A 123 -8.33 -4.81 -4.38
C TYR A 123 -9.29 -4.76 -5.57
N LEU A 124 -9.37 -5.84 -6.37
CA LEU A 124 -10.33 -5.98 -7.46
C LEU A 124 -11.78 -6.08 -6.95
N ILE A 125 -12.00 -6.83 -5.86
CA ILE A 125 -13.31 -6.96 -5.23
C ILE A 125 -13.78 -5.62 -4.64
N TRP A 126 -12.88 -4.84 -4.03
CA TRP A 126 -13.19 -3.50 -3.51
C TRP A 126 -13.39 -2.42 -4.60
N MET A 127 -13.13 -2.73 -5.88
CA MET A 127 -13.33 -1.81 -7.01
C MET A 127 -14.53 -2.17 -7.89
N SER A 128 -15.23 -3.27 -7.60
CA SER A 128 -16.43 -3.75 -8.30
C SER A 128 -17.67 -3.49 -7.45
#